data_AF-A0A8D5FYP6-F1
#
_entry.id   AF-A0A8D5FYP6-F1
#
_cell.length_a   1.000
_cell.length_b   1.000
_cell.length_c   1.000
_cell.angle_alpha   90.00
_cell.angle_beta   90.00
_cell.angle_gamma   90.00
#
_symmetry.space_group_name_H-M   'P 1'
#
loop_
_entity.id
_entity.type
_entity.pdbx_description
1 polymer ?
#
loop_
_entity_poly.entity_id
_entity_poly.type
_entity_poly.pdbx_seq_one_letter_code
_entity_poly.pdbx_strand_id
1 'polypeptide(L)'
;MLTAETLIISAYLIHEFSHWSIFKSPKTNERWANIMAWINGSCYTTYQAIRDQHMKHHVDRADVLDFNVQQLMNGMPAWIKTMIVALEWLYIPAFEIMMHFLVILLPFFNPQFHKKRLRILAILAIRVPLFVVMALVSLKAWLLYLVAYCIMLTVLRFADAFQHTYDVFLKTDAKSSDGKFKDGKLRDRAYEHANTFSNLASIKYPWLNLLFLNFPYHNAHHEKPVVPWHKLPEFHKKLYGDTTHLPVIPMSRLLKTYHKNRIKRVVSDDYGVISDGPNGADQFVGGVGVSFLTAI
;
A
#
# COMPACT_ATOMS: atom_id res chain seq x y z
N MET A 1 2.01 20.80 -1.30
CA MET A 1 1.72 20.06 -2.55
C MET A 1 2.95 19.29 -3.02
N LEU A 2 4.07 19.94 -3.39
CA LEU A 2 5.30 19.23 -3.80
C LEU A 2 5.82 18.21 -2.78
N THR A 3 5.83 18.53 -1.49
CA THR A 3 6.24 17.58 -0.43
C THR A 3 5.40 16.30 -0.43
N ALA A 4 4.08 16.43 -0.59
CA ALA A 4 3.18 15.27 -0.62
C ALA A 4 3.49 14.40 -1.85
N GLU A 5 3.68 15.02 -3.01
CA GLU A 5 4.04 14.33 -4.24
C GLU A 5 5.40 13.62 -4.12
N THR A 6 6.41 14.27 -3.53
CA THR A 6 7.72 13.63 -3.27
C THR A 6 7.58 12.39 -2.39
N LEU A 7 6.75 12.46 -1.35
CA LEU A 7 6.47 11.33 -0.47
C LEU A 7 5.80 10.19 -1.25
N ILE A 8 4.77 10.48 -2.05
CA ILE A 8 4.04 9.52 -2.91
C ILE A 8 4.98 8.84 -3.91
N ILE A 9 5.71 9.63 -4.71
CA ILE A 9 6.63 9.12 -5.73
C ILE A 9 7.75 8.31 -5.08
N SER A 10 8.28 8.72 -3.92
CA SER A 10 9.31 7.93 -3.24
C SER A 10 8.78 6.56 -2.78
N ALA A 11 7.51 6.45 -2.36
CA ALA A 11 6.90 5.16 -2.06
C ALA A 11 6.78 4.28 -3.31
N TYR A 12 6.29 4.81 -4.43
CA TYR A 12 6.20 4.04 -5.68
C TYR A 12 7.58 3.73 -6.30
N LEU A 13 8.61 4.53 -6.02
CA LEU A 13 9.98 4.16 -6.38
C LEU A 13 10.49 2.96 -5.58
N ILE A 14 10.12 2.78 -4.30
CA ILE A 14 10.46 1.56 -3.55
C ILE A 14 9.86 0.32 -4.25
N HIS A 15 8.63 0.44 -4.78
CA HIS A 15 8.00 -0.60 -5.56
C HIS A 15 8.86 -0.96 -6.80
N GLU A 16 9.25 0.02 -7.61
CA GLU A 16 10.10 -0.19 -8.79
C GLU A 16 11.47 -0.78 -8.44
N PHE A 17 12.09 -0.29 -7.36
CA PHE A 17 13.35 -0.86 -6.87
C PHE A 17 13.19 -2.29 -6.39
N SER A 18 12.02 -2.69 -5.89
CA SER A 18 11.75 -4.07 -5.44
C SER A 18 11.73 -5.05 -6.62
N HIS A 19 11.31 -4.59 -7.81
CA HIS A 19 11.33 -5.36 -9.06
C HIS A 19 12.64 -5.25 -9.84
N TRP A 20 13.60 -4.46 -9.34
CA TRP A 20 14.84 -4.15 -10.03
C TRP A 20 14.63 -3.55 -11.43
N SER A 21 13.55 -2.80 -11.64
CA SER A 21 13.20 -2.22 -12.93
C SER A 21 13.97 -0.93 -13.25
N ILE A 22 14.63 -0.31 -12.25
CA ILE A 22 15.35 0.96 -12.41
C ILE A 22 16.82 0.75 -12.77
N PHE A 23 17.58 0.05 -11.93
CA PHE A 23 19.01 -0.21 -12.15
C PHE A 23 19.27 -1.67 -12.48
N LYS A 24 20.28 -1.94 -13.33
CA LYS A 24 20.72 -3.31 -13.62
C LYS A 24 21.28 -4.05 -12.39
N SER A 25 21.82 -3.31 -11.43
CA SER A 25 22.46 -3.87 -10.23
C SER A 25 21.47 -3.95 -9.06
N PRO A 26 21.15 -5.16 -8.55
CA PRO A 26 20.28 -5.32 -7.38
C PRO A 26 20.73 -4.48 -6.17
N LYS A 27 22.04 -4.45 -5.89
CA LYS A 27 22.64 -3.66 -4.80
C LYS A 27 22.43 -2.15 -4.98
N THR A 28 22.37 -1.68 -6.21
CA THR A 28 22.11 -0.25 -6.49
C THR A 28 20.63 0.08 -6.26
N ASN A 29 19.71 -0.78 -6.71
CA ASN A 29 18.29 -0.63 -6.39
C ASN A 29 18.05 -0.62 -4.87
N GLU A 30 18.68 -1.54 -4.13
CA GLU A 30 18.59 -1.58 -2.66
C GLU A 30 19.03 -0.27 -2.01
N ARG A 31 20.18 0.29 -2.42
CA ARG A 31 20.68 1.56 -1.86
C ARG A 31 19.69 2.70 -2.06
N TRP A 32 19.16 2.84 -3.28
CA TRP A 32 18.18 3.88 -3.58
C TRP A 32 16.83 3.63 -2.91
N ALA A 33 16.38 2.38 -2.79
CA ALA A 33 15.17 2.04 -2.06
C ALA A 33 15.27 2.41 -0.58
N ASN A 34 16.43 2.16 0.05
CA ASN A 34 16.66 2.60 1.42
C ASN A 34 16.58 4.13 1.55
N ILE A 35 17.14 4.90 0.60
CA ILE A 35 17.00 6.36 0.59
C ILE A 35 15.52 6.77 0.49
N MET A 36 14.77 6.16 -0.42
CA MET A 36 13.34 6.45 -0.57
C MET A 36 12.54 6.11 0.70
N ALA A 37 12.89 5.01 1.38
CA ALA A 37 12.25 4.63 2.65
C ALA A 37 12.48 5.66 3.75
N TRP A 38 13.63 6.35 3.76
CA TRP A 38 13.86 7.48 4.65
C TRP A 38 12.99 8.69 4.31
N ILE A 39 12.78 8.97 3.02
CA ILE A 39 11.95 10.07 2.54
C ILE A 39 10.49 9.85 2.91
N ASN A 40 9.87 8.74 2.49
CA ASN A 40 8.44 8.47 2.79
C ASN A 40 8.17 7.99 4.22
N GLY A 41 9.19 7.66 5.01
CA GLY A 41 9.03 7.27 6.40
C GLY A 41 8.89 5.77 6.67
N SER A 42 8.98 4.90 5.66
CA SER A 42 8.97 3.43 5.84
C SER A 42 10.31 2.83 6.29
N CYS A 43 11.33 3.65 6.55
CA CYS A 43 12.70 3.23 6.92
C CYS A 43 12.81 2.33 8.17
N TYR A 44 11.78 2.26 9.01
CA TYR A 44 11.73 1.39 10.19
C TYR A 44 11.93 -0.09 9.83
N THR A 45 11.42 -0.49 8.67
CA THR A 45 11.61 -1.83 8.10
C THR A 45 12.77 -1.85 7.12
N THR A 46 13.43 -3.01 6.97
CA THR A 46 14.49 -3.16 5.97
C THR A 46 13.90 -3.23 4.58
N TYR A 47 14.62 -2.70 3.58
CA TYR A 47 14.24 -2.87 2.18
C TYR A 47 13.99 -4.35 1.83
N GLN A 48 14.84 -5.25 2.30
CA GLN A 48 14.68 -6.69 2.04
C GLN A 48 13.32 -7.21 2.54
N ALA A 49 12.89 -6.83 3.74
CA ALA A 49 11.60 -7.27 4.28
C ALA A 49 10.41 -6.69 3.50
N ILE A 50 10.49 -5.41 3.09
CA ILE A 50 9.48 -4.78 2.21
C ILE A 50 9.41 -5.53 0.89
N ARG A 51 10.57 -5.80 0.27
CA ARG A 51 10.67 -6.53 -1.00
C ARG A 51 10.14 -7.94 -0.87
N ASP A 52 10.51 -8.69 0.17
CA ASP A 52 10.08 -10.08 0.35
C ASP A 52 8.56 -10.17 0.51
N GLN A 53 7.96 -9.25 1.28
CA GLN A 53 6.52 -9.16 1.40
C GLN A 53 5.85 -8.84 0.06
N HIS A 54 6.41 -7.89 -0.69
CA HIS A 54 5.89 -7.54 -2.00
C HIS A 54 6.02 -8.68 -3.02
N MET A 55 7.16 -9.36 -3.09
CA MET A 55 7.34 -10.52 -3.97
C MET A 55 6.41 -11.66 -3.58
N LYS A 56 6.17 -11.88 -2.28
CA LYS A 56 5.23 -12.90 -1.81
C LYS A 56 3.81 -12.62 -2.30
N HIS A 57 3.39 -11.35 -2.31
CA HIS A 57 2.10 -10.94 -2.89
C HIS A 57 1.98 -11.31 -4.38
N HIS A 58 3.03 -11.09 -5.18
CA HIS A 58 3.07 -11.52 -6.60
C HIS A 58 3.08 -13.04 -6.76
N VAL A 59 3.87 -13.75 -5.95
CA VAL A 59 4.04 -15.21 -6.07
C VAL A 59 2.82 -15.98 -5.58
N ASP A 60 2.25 -15.58 -4.44
CA ASP A 60 1.13 -16.27 -3.82
C ASP A 60 -0.23 -15.79 -4.34
N ARG A 61 -0.27 -14.64 -5.05
CA ARG A 61 -1.50 -13.98 -5.55
C ARG A 61 -2.52 -13.83 -4.43
N ALA A 62 -2.03 -13.31 -3.30
CA ALA A 62 -2.76 -13.21 -2.06
C ALA A 62 -2.30 -11.98 -1.27
N ASP A 63 -3.22 -11.42 -0.49
CA ASP A 63 -2.90 -10.34 0.43
C ASP A 63 -2.48 -10.93 1.77
N VAL A 64 -1.17 -11.06 1.95
CA VAL A 64 -0.57 -11.67 3.13
C VAL A 64 -0.27 -10.60 4.17
N LEU A 65 -1.10 -10.55 5.21
CA LEU A 65 -0.98 -9.60 6.32
C LEU A 65 -0.10 -10.15 7.44
N ASP A 66 0.66 -9.28 8.09
CA ASP A 66 1.44 -9.63 9.29
C ASP A 66 0.56 -9.92 10.52
N PHE A 67 -0.63 -9.31 10.59
CA PHE A 67 -1.58 -9.50 11.68
C PHE A 67 -3.02 -9.20 11.22
N ASN A 68 -3.99 -9.78 11.93
CA ASN A 68 -5.40 -9.60 11.61
C ASN A 68 -5.87 -8.20 12.02
N VAL A 69 -6.07 -7.35 11.03
CA VAL A 69 -6.50 -5.96 11.19
C VAL A 69 -7.83 -5.86 11.94
N GLN A 70 -8.79 -6.72 11.61
CA GLN A 70 -10.13 -6.70 12.21
C GLN A 70 -10.07 -7.17 13.67
N GLN A 71 -9.28 -8.20 13.96
CA GLN A 71 -9.04 -8.66 15.33
C GLN A 71 -8.37 -7.58 16.17
N LEU A 72 -7.39 -6.88 15.60
CA LEU A 72 -6.75 -5.75 16.25
C LEU A 72 -7.78 -4.64 16.54
N MET A 73 -8.56 -4.21 15.55
CA MET A 73 -9.61 -3.19 15.71
C MET A 73 -10.69 -3.59 16.73
N ASN A 74 -11.04 -4.87 16.83
CA ASN A 74 -12.03 -5.36 17.77
C ASN A 74 -11.48 -5.58 19.19
N GLY A 75 -10.18 -5.83 19.34
CA GLY A 75 -9.51 -5.98 20.63
C GLY A 75 -9.11 -4.65 21.29
N MET A 76 -9.20 -3.52 20.58
CA MET A 76 -8.86 -2.21 21.14
C MET A 76 -9.90 -1.69 22.14
N PRO A 77 -9.47 -0.91 23.14
CA PRO A 77 -10.38 -0.13 23.99
C PRO A 77 -11.38 0.69 23.16
N ALA A 78 -12.65 0.71 23.58
CA ALA A 78 -13.75 1.30 22.82
C ALA A 78 -13.51 2.78 22.44
N TRP A 79 -12.87 3.55 23.32
CA TRP A 79 -12.56 4.96 23.05
C TRP A 79 -11.51 5.13 21.94
N ILE A 80 -10.51 4.24 21.86
CA ILE A 80 -9.49 4.24 20.77
C ILE A 80 -10.17 3.90 19.45
N LYS A 81 -10.97 2.83 19.43
CA LYS A 81 -11.74 2.41 18.24
C LYS A 81 -12.63 3.56 17.75
N THR A 82 -13.35 4.21 18.67
CA THR A 82 -14.23 5.35 18.35
C THR A 82 -13.44 6.53 17.78
N MET A 83 -12.27 6.84 18.35
CA MET A 83 -11.39 7.89 17.85
C MET A 83 -10.90 7.60 16.42
N ILE A 84 -10.42 6.38 16.15
CA ILE A 84 -9.98 5.97 14.80
C ILE A 84 -11.14 6.12 13.81
N VAL A 85 -12.32 5.60 14.15
CA VAL A 85 -13.52 5.70 13.31
C VAL A 85 -13.91 7.16 13.05
N ALA A 86 -13.88 8.02 14.08
CA ALA A 86 -14.20 9.44 13.94
C ALA A 86 -13.20 10.16 13.03
N LEU A 87 -11.90 9.89 13.18
CA LEU A 87 -10.85 10.46 12.34
C LEU A 87 -10.96 9.98 10.89
N GLU A 88 -11.21 8.69 10.67
CA GLU A 88 -11.48 8.12 9.33
C GLU A 88 -12.72 8.75 8.71
N TRP A 89 -13.74 9.06 9.51
CA TRP A 89 -14.95 9.74 9.03
C TRP A 89 -14.63 11.15 8.54
N LEU A 90 -13.69 11.84 9.20
CA LEU A 90 -13.11 13.14 8.85
C LEU A 90 -12.00 13.07 7.77
N TYR A 91 -11.79 11.92 7.12
CA TYR A 91 -10.75 11.69 6.11
C TYR A 91 -9.31 11.79 6.61
N ILE A 92 -9.10 11.74 7.92
CA ILE A 92 -7.76 11.55 8.48
C ILE A 92 -7.48 10.05 8.42
N PRO A 93 -6.40 9.59 7.77
CA PRO A 93 -6.09 8.17 7.58
C PRO A 93 -5.55 7.54 8.88
N ALA A 94 -6.30 7.65 9.97
CA ALA A 94 -5.90 7.26 11.31
C ALA A 94 -5.57 5.78 11.43
N PHE A 95 -6.27 4.93 10.67
CA PHE A 95 -5.96 3.50 10.64
C PHE A 95 -4.57 3.25 10.05
N GLU A 96 -4.24 3.82 8.90
CA GLU A 96 -2.91 3.66 8.28
C GLU A 96 -1.81 4.29 9.12
N ILE A 97 -2.07 5.43 9.76
CA ILE A 97 -1.13 6.04 10.72
C ILE A 97 -0.86 5.06 11.87
N MET A 98 -1.90 4.44 12.43
CA MET A 98 -1.75 3.44 13.48
C MET A 98 -0.91 2.24 12.99
N MET A 99 -1.17 1.73 11.78
CA MET A 99 -0.37 0.63 11.20
C MET A 99 1.12 0.99 11.14
N HIS A 100 1.46 2.22 10.75
CA HIS A 100 2.86 2.69 10.75
C HIS A 100 3.44 2.79 12.17
N PHE A 101 2.66 3.22 13.16
CA PHE A 101 3.10 3.23 14.56
C PHE A 101 3.32 1.81 15.10
N LEU A 102 2.53 0.82 14.68
CA LEU A 102 2.72 -0.56 15.11
C LEU A 102 4.06 -1.14 14.67
N VAL A 103 4.53 -0.82 13.45
CA VAL A 103 5.88 -1.20 13.00
C VAL A 103 6.97 -0.71 13.96
N ILE A 104 6.77 0.47 14.56
CA ILE A 104 7.70 1.07 15.53
C ILE A 104 7.56 0.41 16.91
N LEU A 105 6.32 0.16 17.36
CA LEU A 105 6.03 -0.27 18.73
C LEU A 105 6.17 -1.78 18.94
N LEU A 106 5.78 -2.61 17.96
CA LEU A 106 5.76 -4.07 18.10
C LEU A 106 7.10 -4.68 18.51
N PRO A 107 8.28 -4.21 18.03
CA PRO A 107 9.57 -4.66 18.53
C PRO A 107 9.76 -4.54 20.04
N PHE A 108 9.03 -3.66 20.74
CA PHE A 108 9.14 -3.47 22.18
C PHE A 108 8.19 -4.36 22.99
N PHE A 109 7.05 -4.76 22.42
CA PHE A 109 6.01 -5.51 23.13
C PHE A 109 5.89 -6.98 22.72
N ASN A 110 6.38 -7.36 21.53
CA ASN A 110 6.29 -8.73 21.03
C ASN A 110 7.70 -9.37 20.94
N PRO A 111 7.97 -10.46 21.70
CA PRO A 111 9.24 -11.19 21.68
C PRO A 111 9.75 -11.56 20.28
N GLN A 112 8.86 -11.88 19.34
CA GLN A 112 9.20 -12.23 17.95
C GLN A 112 9.99 -11.13 17.24
N PHE A 113 9.77 -9.86 17.61
CA PHE A 113 10.34 -8.69 16.94
C PHE A 113 11.43 -7.99 17.77
N HIS A 114 11.80 -8.49 18.95
CA HIS A 114 12.80 -7.87 19.83
C HIS A 114 14.14 -7.61 19.14
N LYS A 115 14.55 -8.48 18.21
CA LYS A 115 15.77 -8.30 17.41
C LYS A 115 15.80 -7.00 16.59
N LYS A 116 14.64 -6.36 16.34
CA LYS A 116 14.52 -5.11 15.58
C LYS A 116 14.66 -3.85 16.44
N ARG A 117 14.62 -3.96 17.78
CA ARG A 117 14.62 -2.81 18.72
C ARG A 117 15.77 -1.83 18.48
N LEU A 118 17.00 -2.33 18.34
CA LEU A 118 18.17 -1.46 18.18
C LEU A 118 18.09 -0.62 16.90
N ARG A 119 17.61 -1.21 15.80
CA ARG A 119 17.37 -0.49 14.55
C ARG A 119 16.32 0.60 14.73
N ILE A 120 15.19 0.27 15.36
CA ILE A 120 14.13 1.25 15.60
C ILE A 120 14.63 2.41 16.48
N LEU A 121 15.34 2.11 17.56
CA LEU A 121 15.94 3.13 18.43
C LEU A 121 16.92 4.03 17.66
N ALA A 122 17.79 3.44 16.82
CA ALA A 122 18.73 4.21 16.00
C ALA A 122 18.02 5.14 15.00
N ILE A 123 16.94 4.67 14.36
CA ILE A 123 16.15 5.49 13.43
C ILE A 123 15.42 6.61 14.18
N LEU A 124 14.80 6.30 15.33
CA LEU A 124 14.11 7.30 16.16
C LEU A 124 15.08 8.37 16.68
N ALA A 125 16.29 7.98 17.07
CA ALA A 125 17.34 8.90 17.49
C ALA A 125 17.75 9.92 16.42
N ILE A 126 17.47 9.64 15.14
CA ILE A 126 17.70 10.57 14.03
C ILE A 126 16.41 11.32 13.68
N ARG A 127 15.29 10.61 13.49
CA ARG A 127 14.04 11.21 13.00
C ARG A 127 13.38 12.13 14.01
N VAL A 128 13.39 11.78 15.30
CA VAL A 128 12.75 12.61 16.34
C VAL A 128 13.43 13.98 16.44
N PRO A 129 14.77 14.09 16.55
CA PRO A 129 15.43 15.38 16.53
C PRO A 129 15.15 16.20 15.26
N LEU A 130 15.21 15.59 14.07
CA LEU A 130 14.90 16.29 12.82
C LEU A 130 13.47 16.87 12.81
N PHE A 131 12.51 16.11 13.33
CA PHE A 131 11.12 16.53 13.42
C PHE A 131 10.91 17.64 14.46
N VAL A 132 11.59 17.56 15.61
CA VAL A 132 11.59 18.60 16.64
C VAL A 132 12.23 19.89 16.12
N VAL A 133 13.40 19.80 15.46
CA VAL A 133 14.07 20.96 14.84
C VAL A 133 13.16 21.64 13.83
N MET A 134 12.45 20.87 12.99
CA MET A 134 11.47 21.44 12.05
C MET A 134 10.36 22.23 12.77
N ALA A 135 9.82 21.71 13.88
CA ALA A 135 8.81 22.40 14.68
C ALA A 135 9.35 23.69 15.32
N LEU A 136 10.58 23.66 15.84
CA LEU A 136 11.23 24.81 16.45
C LEU A 136 11.57 25.90 15.42
N VAL A 137 11.98 25.51 14.21
CA VAL A 137 12.27 26.45 13.11
C VAL A 137 10.97 27.03 12.53
N SER A 138 9.95 26.20 12.33
CA SER A 138 8.65 26.66 11.83
C SER A 138 7.53 25.67 12.14
N LEU A 139 6.68 26.03 13.09
CA LEU A 139 5.45 25.28 13.37
C LEU A 139 4.56 25.14 12.13
N LYS A 140 4.56 26.15 11.24
CA LYS A 140 3.82 26.08 9.97
C LYS A 140 4.37 24.97 9.06
N ALA A 141 5.69 24.88 8.92
CA ALA A 141 6.32 23.83 8.10
C ALA A 141 6.01 22.44 8.68
N TRP A 142 6.08 22.31 10.00
CA TRP A 142 5.74 21.08 10.71
C TRP A 142 4.29 20.64 10.47
N LEU A 143 3.31 21.55 10.63
CA LEU A 143 1.90 21.26 10.36
C LEU A 143 1.65 20.90 8.88
N LEU A 144 2.28 21.62 7.94
CA LEU A 144 2.14 21.33 6.51
C LEU A 144 2.79 20.00 6.12
N TYR A 145 3.87 19.59 6.79
CA TYR A 145 4.45 18.26 6.62
C TYR A 145 3.48 17.17 7.08
N LEU A 146 2.82 17.34 8.24
CA LEU A 146 1.79 16.40 8.70
C LEU A 146 0.65 16.27 7.69
N VAL A 147 0.17 17.39 7.14
CA VAL A 147 -0.85 17.38 6.07
C VAL A 147 -0.32 16.65 4.84
N ALA A 148 0.92 16.91 4.41
CA ALA A 148 1.53 16.22 3.27
C ALA A 148 1.65 14.71 3.49
N TYR A 149 1.99 14.29 4.71
CA TYR A 149 2.08 12.88 5.08
C TYR A 149 0.70 12.20 5.07
N CYS A 150 -0.34 12.87 5.60
CA CYS A 150 -1.72 12.39 5.50
C CYS A 150 -2.15 12.26 4.03
N ILE A 151 -1.84 13.23 3.18
CA ILE A 151 -2.13 13.16 1.74
C ILE A 151 -1.45 11.94 1.12
N MET A 152 -0.15 11.72 1.39
CA MET A 152 0.56 10.53 0.90
C MET A 152 -0.17 9.25 1.31
N LEU A 153 -0.46 9.07 2.60
CA LEU A 153 -1.15 7.88 3.09
C LEU A 153 -2.52 7.69 2.44
N THR A 154 -3.29 8.77 2.28
CA THR A 154 -4.59 8.71 1.60
C THR A 154 -4.45 8.30 0.15
N VAL A 155 -3.46 8.81 -0.58
CA VAL A 155 -3.22 8.48 -2.00
C VAL A 155 -2.80 7.02 -2.16
N LEU A 156 -1.81 6.57 -1.39
CA LEU A 156 -1.34 5.18 -1.43
C LEU A 156 -2.47 4.22 -1.07
N ARG A 157 -3.17 4.48 0.04
CA ARG A 157 -4.33 3.69 0.47
C ARG A 157 -5.44 3.64 -0.57
N PHE A 158 -5.71 4.76 -1.24
CA PHE A 158 -6.73 4.79 -2.29
C PHE A 158 -6.37 3.85 -3.44
N ALA A 159 -5.12 3.90 -3.91
CA ALA A 159 -4.67 3.03 -4.99
C ALA A 159 -4.69 1.56 -4.57
N ASP A 160 -4.05 1.23 -3.45
CA ASP A 160 -3.88 -0.15 -2.98
C ASP A 160 -5.23 -0.83 -2.72
N ALA A 161 -6.20 -0.08 -2.18
CA ALA A 161 -7.51 -0.63 -1.81
C ALA A 161 -8.30 -1.24 -2.97
N PHE A 162 -8.05 -0.83 -4.22
CA PHE A 162 -8.87 -1.22 -5.37
C PHE A 162 -8.10 -1.99 -6.43
N GLN A 163 -6.87 -2.36 -6.15
CA GLN A 163 -6.00 -3.07 -7.08
C GLN A 163 -6.22 -4.57 -7.10
N HIS A 164 -6.78 -5.13 -6.01
CA HIS A 164 -7.03 -6.55 -5.87
C HIS A 164 -8.35 -6.90 -5.20
N THR A 165 -8.83 -8.10 -5.52
CA THR A 165 -9.83 -8.86 -4.75
C THR A 165 -9.24 -10.20 -4.31
N TYR A 166 -7.95 -10.20 -3.99
CA TYR A 166 -7.24 -11.38 -3.54
C TYR A 166 -7.76 -11.89 -2.20
N ASP A 167 -7.59 -13.20 -1.98
CA ASP A 167 -7.82 -13.79 -0.67
C ASP A 167 -6.80 -13.21 0.33
N VAL A 168 -7.31 -12.87 1.52
CA VAL A 168 -6.49 -12.32 2.61
C VAL A 168 -6.07 -13.46 3.54
N PHE A 169 -4.78 -13.55 3.84
CA PHE A 169 -4.24 -14.51 4.79
C PHE A 169 -3.34 -13.83 5.81
N LEU A 170 -3.24 -14.41 7.00
CA LEU A 170 -2.19 -14.02 7.94
C LEU A 170 -0.92 -14.80 7.64
N LYS A 171 0.26 -14.20 7.85
CA LYS A 171 1.54 -14.94 7.75
C LYS A 171 1.55 -16.19 8.64
N THR A 172 0.85 -16.19 9.77
CA THR A 172 0.68 -17.35 10.67
C THR A 172 -0.15 -18.48 10.06
N ASP A 173 -0.96 -18.21 9.04
CA ASP A 173 -1.83 -19.20 8.40
C ASP A 173 -1.10 -20.02 7.32
N ALA A 174 0.15 -19.67 7.01
CA ALA A 174 1.01 -20.46 6.14
C ALA A 174 1.37 -21.79 6.84
N LYS A 175 0.58 -22.83 6.56
CA LYS A 175 0.65 -24.15 7.23
C LYS A 175 1.68 -25.13 6.64
N SER A 176 2.58 -24.71 5.77
CA SER A 176 3.51 -25.62 5.10
C SER A 176 4.95 -25.13 5.03
N SER A 177 5.87 -26.09 5.00
CA SER A 177 7.32 -25.89 4.90
C SER A 177 7.76 -25.19 3.59
N ASP A 178 6.91 -25.17 2.57
CA ASP A 178 7.09 -24.42 1.31
C ASP A 178 6.45 -23.03 1.32
N GLY A 179 5.81 -22.62 2.44
CA GLY A 179 5.26 -21.28 2.64
C GLY A 179 3.94 -20.99 1.91
N LYS A 180 3.29 -22.00 1.33
CA LYS A 180 2.01 -21.88 0.59
C LYS A 180 0.78 -22.05 1.49
N PHE A 181 -0.30 -21.36 1.15
CA PHE A 181 -1.59 -21.53 1.82
C PHE A 181 -2.26 -22.83 1.35
N LYS A 182 -2.47 -23.78 2.27
CA LYS A 182 -3.17 -25.04 2.00
C LYS A 182 -4.67 -24.89 2.22
N ASP A 183 -5.30 -24.07 1.37
CA ASP A 183 -6.75 -23.88 1.35
C ASP A 183 -7.43 -24.58 0.15
N GLY A 184 -6.64 -25.24 -0.70
CA GLY A 184 -7.12 -26.00 -1.85
C GLY A 184 -7.53 -25.13 -3.05
N LYS A 185 -7.40 -23.79 -2.96
CA LYS A 185 -7.70 -22.89 -4.08
C LYS A 185 -6.55 -22.84 -5.08
N LEU A 186 -6.90 -22.98 -6.37
CA LEU A 186 -5.96 -22.78 -7.46
C LEU A 186 -5.84 -21.28 -7.76
N ARG A 187 -4.71 -20.69 -7.39
CA ARG A 187 -4.36 -19.30 -7.72
C ARG A 187 -3.44 -19.27 -8.94
N ASP A 188 -3.98 -19.59 -10.10
CA ASP A 188 -3.26 -19.59 -11.37
C ASP A 188 -3.31 -18.20 -12.06
N ARG A 189 -2.88 -18.12 -13.32
CA ARG A 189 -2.94 -16.86 -14.09
C ARG A 189 -4.37 -16.37 -14.32
N ALA A 190 -5.34 -17.28 -14.44
CA ALA A 190 -6.74 -16.89 -14.62
C ALA A 190 -7.28 -16.23 -13.35
N TYR A 191 -6.92 -16.76 -12.18
CA TYR A 191 -7.22 -16.13 -10.89
C TYR A 191 -6.61 -14.72 -10.78
N GLU A 192 -5.32 -14.56 -11.10
CA GLU A 192 -4.63 -13.27 -11.08
C GLU A 192 -5.29 -12.24 -12.00
N HIS A 193 -5.62 -12.64 -13.23
CA HIS A 193 -6.31 -11.76 -14.18
C HIS A 193 -7.71 -11.36 -13.72
N ALA A 194 -8.45 -12.27 -13.08
CA ALA A 194 -9.81 -12.00 -12.59
C ALA A 194 -9.85 -11.14 -11.32
N ASN A 195 -8.77 -11.11 -10.54
CA ASN A 195 -8.72 -10.47 -9.22
C ASN A 195 -7.69 -9.33 -9.13
N THR A 196 -7.21 -8.83 -10.26
CA THR A 196 -6.29 -7.68 -10.33
C THR A 196 -6.88 -6.61 -11.22
N PHE A 197 -6.73 -5.34 -10.84
CA PHE A 197 -7.34 -4.22 -11.56
C PHE A 197 -6.41 -3.04 -11.74
N SER A 198 -6.47 -2.41 -12.91
CA SER A 198 -5.72 -1.21 -13.25
C SER A 198 -6.60 0.00 -12.95
N ASN A 199 -6.39 0.59 -11.78
CA ASN A 199 -7.21 1.68 -11.27
C ASN A 199 -6.72 3.06 -11.76
N LEU A 200 -6.66 3.26 -13.08
CA LEU A 200 -6.02 4.44 -13.70
C LEU A 200 -6.61 5.76 -13.21
N ALA A 201 -5.75 6.72 -12.85
CA ALA A 201 -6.15 8.08 -12.50
C ALA A 201 -6.96 8.72 -13.64
N SER A 202 -6.54 8.48 -14.89
CA SER A 202 -7.32 8.84 -16.07
C SER A 202 -6.96 7.99 -17.29
N ILE A 203 -7.99 7.57 -18.04
CA ILE A 203 -7.85 7.03 -19.39
C ILE A 203 -7.71 8.17 -20.40
N LYS A 204 -8.55 9.21 -20.27
CA LYS A 204 -8.61 10.35 -21.20
C LYS A 204 -7.33 11.19 -21.19
N TYR A 205 -6.72 11.35 -20.02
CA TYR A 205 -5.51 12.15 -19.82
C TYR A 205 -4.40 11.29 -19.18
N PRO A 206 -3.71 10.44 -19.96
CA PRO A 206 -2.78 9.46 -19.42
C PRO A 206 -1.65 10.03 -18.56
N TRP A 207 -1.26 11.30 -18.79
CA TRP A 207 -0.24 11.98 -18.00
C TRP A 207 -0.62 12.13 -16.52
N LEU A 208 -1.92 12.09 -16.17
CA LEU A 208 -2.36 12.09 -14.77
C LEU A 208 -1.92 10.83 -14.01
N ASN A 209 -1.67 9.71 -14.71
CA ASN A 209 -1.16 8.50 -14.08
C ASN A 209 0.30 8.65 -13.60
N LEU A 210 1.03 9.67 -14.08
CA LEU A 210 2.37 9.98 -13.61
C LEU A 210 2.41 10.52 -12.18
N LEU A 211 1.29 11.04 -11.66
CA LEU A 211 1.14 11.41 -10.24
C LEU A 211 1.30 10.20 -9.29
N PHE A 212 1.19 8.99 -9.86
CA PHE A 212 1.38 7.73 -9.17
C PHE A 212 2.56 6.95 -9.74
N LEU A 213 3.47 7.60 -10.46
CA LEU A 213 4.57 6.95 -11.18
C LEU A 213 4.07 5.78 -12.06
N ASN A 214 2.91 5.93 -12.71
CA ASN A 214 2.26 4.87 -13.51
C ASN A 214 1.97 3.54 -12.76
N PHE A 215 2.10 3.49 -11.43
CA PHE A 215 1.69 2.35 -10.61
C PHE A 215 0.25 1.87 -10.88
N PRO A 216 -0.75 2.74 -11.19
CA PRO A 216 -2.11 2.32 -11.46
C PRO A 216 -2.29 1.41 -12.69
N TYR A 217 -1.28 1.27 -13.56
CA TYR A 217 -1.26 0.27 -14.64
C TYR A 217 -0.99 -1.15 -14.08
N HIS A 218 -1.75 -1.53 -13.06
CA HIS A 218 -1.40 -2.60 -12.15
C HIS A 218 -1.54 -4.00 -12.75
N ASN A 219 -2.52 -4.24 -13.63
CA ASN A 219 -2.58 -5.52 -14.33
C ASN A 219 -1.38 -5.74 -15.24
N ALA A 220 -0.96 -4.69 -15.95
CA ALA A 220 0.21 -4.77 -16.82
C ALA A 220 1.48 -4.98 -15.98
N HIS A 221 1.52 -4.37 -14.79
CA HIS A 221 2.55 -4.63 -13.80
C HIS A 221 2.56 -6.11 -13.36
N HIS A 222 1.42 -6.68 -12.93
CA HIS A 222 1.32 -8.08 -12.51
C HIS A 222 1.65 -9.09 -13.63
N GLU A 223 1.26 -8.80 -14.88
CA GLU A 223 1.62 -9.66 -16.02
C GLU A 223 3.14 -9.71 -16.25
N LYS A 224 3.85 -8.59 -16.03
CA LYS A 224 5.31 -8.54 -16.17
C LYS A 224 5.94 -7.52 -15.21
N PRO A 225 6.22 -7.90 -13.95
CA PRO A 225 6.62 -6.95 -12.90
C PRO A 225 7.95 -6.23 -13.14
N VAL A 226 8.79 -6.75 -14.02
CA VAL A 226 10.08 -6.16 -14.39
C VAL A 226 9.97 -5.06 -15.46
N VAL A 227 8.77 -4.80 -16.01
CA VAL A 227 8.56 -3.69 -16.94
C VAL A 227 8.64 -2.38 -16.13
N PRO A 228 9.56 -1.46 -16.48
CA PRO A 228 9.68 -0.22 -15.73
C PRO A 228 8.44 0.66 -15.92
N TRP A 229 8.11 1.42 -14.89
CA TRP A 229 6.94 2.30 -14.83
C TRP A 229 6.67 3.14 -16.09
N HIS A 230 7.72 3.66 -16.74
CA HIS A 230 7.59 4.51 -17.92
C HIS A 230 7.17 3.74 -19.19
N LYS A 231 7.29 2.40 -19.20
CA LYS A 231 6.85 1.51 -20.28
C LYS A 231 5.52 0.81 -20.00
N LEU A 232 5.02 0.88 -18.76
CA LEU A 232 3.74 0.28 -18.40
C LEU A 232 2.57 0.75 -19.28
N PRO A 233 2.43 2.04 -19.68
CA PRO A 233 1.33 2.45 -20.54
C PRO A 233 1.35 1.76 -21.92
N GLU A 234 2.53 1.64 -22.54
CA GLU A 234 2.69 0.95 -23.82
C GLU A 234 2.41 -0.55 -23.68
N PHE A 235 2.91 -1.17 -22.60
CA PHE A 235 2.68 -2.58 -22.33
C PHE A 235 1.20 -2.87 -22.03
N HIS A 236 0.55 -2.03 -21.23
CA HIS A 236 -0.88 -2.12 -20.95
C HIS A 236 -1.70 -2.04 -22.23
N LYS A 237 -1.37 -1.12 -23.15
CA LYS A 237 -2.05 -1.04 -24.45
C LYS A 237 -1.89 -2.32 -25.29
N LYS A 238 -0.75 -3.01 -25.20
CA LYS A 238 -0.55 -4.31 -25.89
C LYS A 238 -1.41 -5.42 -25.31
N LEU A 239 -1.65 -5.41 -23.99
CA LEU A 239 -2.45 -6.42 -23.30
C LEU A 239 -3.96 -6.15 -23.43
N TYR A 240 -4.38 -4.90 -23.28
CA TYR A 240 -5.78 -4.52 -23.10
C TYR A 240 -6.33 -3.62 -24.21
N GLY A 241 -5.52 -3.22 -25.19
CA GLY A 241 -5.93 -2.30 -26.25
C GLY A 241 -6.40 -0.96 -25.67
N ASP A 242 -7.52 -0.47 -26.19
CA ASP A 242 -8.18 0.76 -25.71
C ASP A 242 -9.37 0.45 -24.78
N THR A 243 -9.34 -0.68 -24.08
CA THR A 243 -10.43 -1.14 -23.18
C THR A 243 -10.68 -0.15 -22.04
N THR A 244 -11.95 0.21 -21.84
CA THR A 244 -12.41 1.08 -20.74
C THR A 244 -13.28 0.35 -19.70
N HIS A 245 -13.27 -0.97 -19.76
CA HIS A 245 -14.02 -1.91 -18.92
C HIS A 245 -13.05 -2.78 -18.12
N LEU A 246 -13.56 -3.65 -17.25
CA LEU A 246 -12.74 -4.54 -16.45
C LEU A 246 -11.73 -5.31 -17.33
N PRO A 247 -10.48 -5.43 -16.86
CA PRO A 247 -9.98 -5.07 -15.52
C PRO A 247 -9.53 -3.60 -15.36
N VAL A 248 -9.83 -2.71 -16.29
CA VAL A 248 -9.47 -1.27 -16.23
C VAL A 248 -10.58 -0.45 -15.57
N ILE A 249 -10.26 0.23 -14.47
CA ILE A 249 -11.23 0.99 -13.69
C ILE A 249 -10.72 2.41 -13.44
N PRO A 250 -11.27 3.44 -14.11
CA PRO A 250 -10.90 4.82 -13.80
C PRO A 250 -11.15 5.16 -12.32
N MET A 251 -10.20 5.85 -11.67
CA MET A 251 -10.33 6.29 -10.28
C MET A 251 -11.59 7.12 -10.04
N SER A 252 -12.08 7.86 -11.06
CA SER A 252 -13.34 8.60 -10.98
C SER A 252 -14.55 7.72 -10.65
N ARG A 253 -14.56 6.45 -11.07
CA ARG A 253 -15.60 5.47 -10.70
C ARG A 253 -15.45 4.97 -9.25
N LEU A 254 -14.24 5.05 -8.70
CA LEU A 254 -13.89 4.54 -7.36
C LEU A 254 -14.07 5.58 -6.24
N LEU A 255 -14.07 6.88 -6.56
CA LEU A 255 -14.22 7.96 -5.57
C LEU A 255 -15.48 7.82 -4.71
N LYS A 256 -16.62 7.50 -5.32
CA LYS A 256 -17.90 7.34 -4.62
C LYS A 256 -17.86 6.19 -3.62
N THR A 257 -17.36 5.02 -4.04
CA THR A 257 -17.27 3.87 -3.14
C THR A 257 -16.21 4.08 -2.06
N TYR A 258 -15.08 4.72 -2.38
CA TYR A 258 -14.06 5.09 -1.39
C TYR A 258 -14.65 5.99 -0.30
N HIS A 259 -15.41 7.01 -0.70
CA HIS A 259 -16.10 7.88 0.24
C HIS A 259 -17.11 7.10 1.10
N LYS A 260 -18.06 6.40 0.46
CA LYS A 260 -19.17 5.71 1.12
C LYS A 260 -18.68 4.65 2.09
N ASN A 261 -17.63 3.92 1.73
CA ASN A 261 -17.15 2.75 2.47
C ASN A 261 -15.93 3.02 3.37
N ARG A 262 -15.47 4.27 3.53
CA ARG A 262 -14.26 4.61 4.32
C ARG A 262 -14.23 4.01 5.73
N ILE A 263 -15.38 3.96 6.41
CA ILE A 263 -15.50 3.33 7.74
C ILE A 263 -15.64 1.82 7.63
N LYS A 264 -16.54 1.35 6.75
CA LYS A 264 -16.79 -0.09 6.53
C LYS A 264 -15.48 -0.82 6.23
N ARG A 265 -14.62 -0.23 5.42
CA ARG A 265 -13.33 -0.79 5.02
C ARG A 265 -12.40 -1.12 6.17
N VAL A 266 -12.41 -0.31 7.22
CA VAL A 266 -11.54 -0.49 8.39
C VAL A 266 -12.05 -1.60 9.32
N VAL A 267 -13.35 -1.89 9.28
CA VAL A 267 -14.01 -2.82 10.22
C VAL A 267 -14.50 -4.12 9.58
N SER A 268 -14.42 -4.24 8.25
CA SER A 268 -14.83 -5.40 7.45
C SER A 268 -13.61 -6.09 6.86
N ASP A 269 -13.66 -7.41 6.72
CA ASP A 269 -12.71 -8.22 5.94
C ASP A 269 -13.17 -8.42 4.49
N ASP A 270 -14.47 -8.28 4.22
CA ASP A 270 -15.04 -8.28 2.88
C ASP A 270 -14.62 -7.05 2.03
N TYR A 271 -13.87 -7.30 0.96
CA TYR A 271 -13.46 -6.28 -0.03
C TYR A 271 -14.61 -5.90 -0.97
N GLY A 272 -15.73 -6.62 -0.90
CA GLY A 272 -16.89 -6.42 -1.74
C GLY A 272 -16.67 -6.95 -3.16
N VAL A 273 -17.55 -6.55 -4.06
CA VAL A 273 -17.59 -7.05 -5.44
C VAL A 273 -17.57 -5.92 -6.45
N ILE A 274 -16.98 -6.19 -7.62
CA ILE A 274 -16.95 -5.27 -8.74
C ILE A 274 -17.55 -5.91 -10.00
N SER A 275 -18.17 -5.08 -10.84
CA SER A 275 -18.76 -5.48 -12.12
C SER A 275 -18.63 -4.37 -13.17
N ASP A 276 -18.82 -4.73 -14.43
CA ASP A 276 -18.71 -3.80 -15.57
C ASP A 276 -19.86 -2.81 -15.70
N GLY A 277 -21.01 -3.11 -15.07
CA GLY A 277 -22.24 -2.34 -15.23
C GLY A 277 -22.19 -0.90 -14.69
N PRO A 278 -23.22 -0.08 -14.99
CA PRO A 278 -23.45 1.18 -14.33
C PRO A 278 -23.44 0.99 -12.81
N ASN A 279 -22.73 1.84 -12.07
CA ASN A 279 -22.53 1.68 -10.62
C ASN A 279 -21.85 0.37 -10.20
N GLY A 280 -21.19 -0.35 -11.11
CA GLY A 280 -20.55 -1.63 -10.82
C GLY A 280 -19.43 -1.60 -9.78
N ALA A 281 -18.95 -0.39 -9.41
CA ALA A 281 -17.98 -0.18 -8.33
C ALA A 281 -18.64 0.17 -6.97
N ASP A 282 -19.96 0.38 -6.90
CA ASP A 282 -20.64 0.84 -5.67
C ASP A 282 -20.56 -0.15 -4.51
N GLN A 283 -20.39 -1.44 -4.82
CA GLN A 283 -20.22 -2.53 -3.85
C GLN A 283 -18.74 -2.92 -3.65
N PHE A 284 -17.81 -2.28 -4.35
CA PHE A 284 -16.38 -2.56 -4.21
C PHE A 284 -15.84 -1.77 -3.01
N VAL A 285 -15.80 -2.40 -1.83
CA VAL A 285 -15.38 -1.78 -0.57
C VAL A 285 -13.88 -1.48 -0.59
N GLY A 286 -13.10 -2.40 -1.15
CA GLY A 286 -11.64 -2.37 -1.24
C GLY A 286 -10.92 -2.83 0.04
N GLY A 287 -9.63 -3.13 -0.08
CA GLY A 287 -8.78 -3.59 1.02
C GLY A 287 -8.21 -2.48 1.90
N VAL A 288 -7.73 -2.83 3.11
CA VAL A 288 -7.07 -1.93 4.06
C VAL A 288 -5.90 -2.63 4.74
N GLY A 289 -4.85 -1.89 5.13
CA GLY A 289 -3.69 -2.45 5.83
C GLY A 289 -2.81 -3.34 4.94
N VAL A 290 -3.04 -3.34 3.62
CA VAL A 290 -2.26 -4.05 2.61
C VAL A 290 -1.05 -3.25 2.10
N SER A 291 -0.77 -2.09 2.72
CA SER A 291 0.34 -1.24 2.29
C SER A 291 1.69 -1.95 2.44
N PHE A 292 2.51 -1.92 1.39
CA PHE A 292 3.87 -2.42 1.44
C PHE A 292 4.80 -1.59 2.34
N LEU A 293 4.38 -0.40 2.77
CA LEU A 293 5.16 0.46 3.67
C LEU A 293 5.10 0.01 5.14
N THR A 294 4.17 -0.87 5.50
CA THR A 294 3.95 -1.33 6.88
C THR A 294 4.38 -2.79 7.11
N ALA A 295 5.28 -3.32 6.28
CA ALA A 295 5.88 -4.63 6.49
C ALA A 295 6.57 -4.69 7.86
N ILE A 296 6.36 -5.74 8.67
CA ILE A 296 6.92 -5.81 10.04
C ILE A 296 8.26 -6.51 10.14
#